data_AF-A0A1Q3QB30-F1
#
_entry.id   AF-A0A1Q3QB30-F1
#
_cell.length_a   1.000
_cell.length_b   1.000
_cell.length_c   1.000
_cell.angle_alpha   90.00
_cell.angle_beta   90.00
_cell.angle_gamma   90.00
#
_symmetry.space_group_name_H-M   'P 1'
#
loop_
_entity.id
_entity.type
_entity.pdbx_description
1 polymer ?
#
loop_
_entity_poly.entity_id
_entity_poly.type
_entity_poly.pdbx_seq_one_letter_code
_entity_poly.pdbx_strand_id
1 'polypeptide(L)'
;MPYRRLPNTDLSRIKALKTAIEKASGMDFQDVAISMKTLANARAVVDKFERLCNKYQQTLDTQVKANIAFQSKVKNARMYISHFIQVLYMSVMRSEIKSEHLELYGLQGSNFIVPDLSSNEQLLQWGQKIINGERKRVAQGGVPIYNPSIAKVSVMYILFKESYQTQQIHQKVTARTLNDVSQFRGEADKVIFDIWEEVEKFNAGLPVNERLNKNREYGLVYYYRKGETIE
;
A
#
# COMPACT_ATOMS: atom_id res chain seq x y z
N MET A 1 31.43 19.21 -18.76
CA MET A 1 31.55 18.83 -17.33
C MET A 1 30.32 17.99 -17.00
N PRO A 2 30.45 16.78 -16.46
CA PRO A 2 29.29 15.94 -16.18
C PRO A 2 28.35 16.60 -15.17
N TYR A 3 27.06 16.29 -15.25
CA TYR A 3 26.08 16.76 -14.27
C TYR A 3 25.76 15.64 -13.27
N ARG A 4 25.45 16.00 -12.03
CA ARG A 4 25.00 15.05 -11.00
C ARG A 4 23.47 15.01 -10.90
N ARG A 5 22.91 13.88 -10.49
CA ARG A 5 21.46 13.73 -10.25
C ARG A 5 21.24 13.05 -8.92
N LEU A 6 20.42 13.66 -8.06
CA LEU A 6 20.04 13.06 -6.78
C LEU A 6 19.41 11.68 -6.96
N PRO A 7 19.61 10.77 -5.99
CA PRO A 7 19.02 9.44 -6.05
C PRO A 7 17.49 9.48 -6.19
N ASN A 8 16.93 8.63 -7.05
CA ASN A 8 15.50 8.60 -7.31
C ASN A 8 14.73 7.61 -6.41
N THR A 9 15.39 6.54 -5.96
CA THR A 9 14.77 5.54 -5.07
C THR A 9 15.18 5.73 -3.61
N ASP A 10 14.33 5.27 -2.69
CA ASP A 10 14.60 5.33 -1.25
C ASP A 10 15.85 4.50 -0.89
N LEU A 11 16.02 3.33 -1.51
CA LEU A 11 17.22 2.50 -1.35
C LEU A 11 18.49 3.22 -1.84
N SER A 12 18.42 3.91 -2.97
CA SER A 12 19.56 4.66 -3.50
C SER A 12 19.93 5.86 -2.62
N ARG A 13 18.95 6.53 -1.99
CA ARG A 13 19.20 7.59 -1.00
C ARG A 13 19.90 7.05 0.24
N ILE A 14 19.41 5.95 0.80
CA ILE A 14 20.02 5.27 1.95
C ILE A 14 21.46 4.87 1.60
N LYS A 15 21.67 4.27 0.43
CA LYS A 15 23.01 3.88 -0.04
C LYS A 15 23.94 5.08 -0.16
N ALA A 16 23.49 6.18 -0.77
CA ALA A 16 24.30 7.39 -0.92
C ALA A 16 24.75 7.95 0.44
N LEU A 17 23.84 8.05 1.41
CA LEU A 17 24.16 8.48 2.77
C LEU A 17 25.15 7.54 3.46
N LYS A 18 24.93 6.23 3.39
CA LYS A 18 25.84 5.23 3.99
C LYS A 18 27.24 5.26 3.39
N THR A 19 27.35 5.34 2.06
CA THR A 19 28.65 5.42 1.38
C THR A 19 29.44 6.65 1.82
N ALA A 20 28.79 7.82 1.91
CA ALA A 20 29.45 9.04 2.38
C ALA A 20 29.90 8.93 3.85
N ILE A 21 29.06 8.36 4.73
CA ILE A 21 29.38 8.17 6.16
C ILE A 21 30.53 7.18 6.35
N GLU A 22 30.52 6.07 5.63
CA GLU A 22 31.57 5.05 5.69
C GLU A 22 32.90 5.61 5.22
N LYS A 23 32.89 6.32 4.07
CA LYS A 23 34.09 6.97 3.54
C LYS A 23 34.68 7.99 4.51
N ALA A 24 33.84 8.81 5.14
CA ALA A 24 34.27 9.79 6.13
C ALA A 24 34.78 9.17 7.45
N SER A 25 34.36 7.94 7.78
CA SER A 25 34.76 7.29 9.04
C SER A 25 36.08 6.52 8.94
N GLY A 26 36.55 6.22 7.72
CA GLY A 26 37.82 5.53 7.46
C GLY A 26 38.99 6.46 7.13
N MET A 27 38.83 7.77 7.28
CA MET A 27 39.83 8.79 6.94
C MET A 27 40.29 9.55 8.17
N ASP A 28 41.54 10.01 8.16
CA ASP A 28 42.07 10.93 9.16
C ASP A 28 41.33 12.27 9.09
N PHE A 29 41.17 12.92 10.24
CA PHE A 29 40.35 14.14 10.38
C PHE A 29 40.73 15.28 9.42
N GLN A 30 42.00 15.35 8.99
CA GLN A 30 42.48 16.37 8.06
C GLN A 30 42.09 16.10 6.59
N ASP A 31 41.77 14.85 6.24
CA ASP A 31 41.48 14.42 4.87
C ASP A 31 39.98 14.19 4.62
N VAL A 32 39.13 14.41 5.63
CA VAL A 32 37.68 14.25 5.50
C VAL A 32 37.08 15.44 4.76
N ALA A 33 36.53 15.17 3.57
CA ALA A 33 35.91 16.20 2.73
C ALA A 33 34.56 16.74 3.25
N ILE A 34 33.98 16.10 4.27
CA ILE A 34 32.67 16.42 4.85
C ILE A 34 32.85 17.03 6.25
N SER A 35 32.15 18.12 6.53
CA SER A 35 32.15 18.75 7.85
C SER A 35 31.53 17.85 8.93
N MET A 36 32.01 17.97 10.17
CA MET A 36 31.45 17.20 11.30
C MET A 36 29.96 17.43 11.49
N LYS A 37 29.47 18.64 11.20
CA LYS A 37 28.04 18.99 11.24
C LYS A 37 27.25 18.17 10.21
N THR A 38 27.71 18.15 8.96
CA THR A 38 27.06 17.43 7.86
C THR A 38 27.12 15.91 8.08
N LEU A 39 28.24 15.40 8.60
CA LEU A 39 28.39 13.99 8.96
C LEU A 39 27.45 13.57 10.09
N ALA A 40 27.31 14.38 11.15
CA ALA A 40 26.38 14.10 12.25
C ALA A 40 24.91 14.12 11.76
N ASN A 41 24.56 15.08 10.89
CA ASN A 41 23.24 15.16 10.29
C ASN A 41 22.96 13.95 9.38
N ALA A 42 23.93 13.54 8.56
CA ALA A 42 23.82 12.36 7.70
C ALA A 42 23.53 11.09 8.49
N ARG A 43 24.21 10.87 9.62
CA ARG A 43 23.97 9.74 10.52
C ARG A 43 22.53 9.77 11.09
N ALA A 44 22.09 10.91 11.61
CA ALA A 44 20.74 11.05 12.15
C ALA A 44 19.65 10.82 11.09
N VAL A 45 19.85 11.37 9.89
CA VAL A 45 18.91 11.25 8.77
C VAL A 45 18.86 9.83 8.22
N VAL A 46 20.00 9.18 8.01
CA VAL A 46 20.01 7.80 7.49
C VAL A 46 19.32 6.84 8.46
N ASP A 47 19.62 6.94 9.76
CA ASP A 47 19.00 6.08 10.79
C ASP A 47 17.48 6.27 10.83
N LYS A 48 17.01 7.52 10.74
CA LYS A 48 15.58 7.82 10.73
C LYS A 48 14.92 7.34 9.43
N PHE A 49 15.55 7.57 8.28
CA PHE A 49 14.99 7.20 6.98
C PHE A 49 14.89 5.68 6.83
N GLU A 50 15.92 4.93 7.24
CA GLU A 50 15.89 3.47 7.23
C GLU A 50 14.77 2.91 8.11
N ARG A 51 14.57 3.46 9.31
CA ARG A 51 13.45 3.06 10.18
C ARG A 51 12.10 3.31 9.51
N LEU A 52 11.91 4.44 8.83
CA LEU A 52 10.67 4.75 8.12
C LEU A 52 10.44 3.80 6.94
N CYS A 53 11.46 3.55 6.11
CA CYS A 53 11.39 2.62 4.98
C CYS A 53 11.10 1.19 5.44
N ASN A 54 11.78 0.71 6.49
CA ASN A 54 11.56 -0.62 7.05
C ASN A 54 10.14 -0.77 7.61
N LYS A 55 9.65 0.26 8.32
CA LYS A 55 8.27 0.28 8.82
C LYS A 55 7.25 0.23 7.68
N TYR A 56 7.46 1.01 6.62
CA TYR A 56 6.60 0.96 5.43
C TYR A 56 6.58 -0.44 4.81
N GLN A 57 7.75 -1.06 4.61
CA GLN A 57 7.86 -2.41 4.05
C GLN A 57 7.09 -3.44 4.90
N GLN A 58 7.26 -3.41 6.21
CA GLN A 58 6.54 -4.30 7.14
C GLN A 58 5.02 -4.14 7.04
N THR A 59 4.54 -2.90 6.96
CA THR A 59 3.10 -2.62 6.83
C THR A 59 2.54 -3.07 5.48
N LEU A 60 3.30 -2.88 4.40
CA LEU A 60 2.94 -3.33 3.07
C LEU A 60 2.88 -4.87 2.99
N ASP A 61 3.88 -5.57 3.52
CA ASP A 61 3.91 -7.03 3.55
C ASP A 61 2.71 -7.60 4.33
N THR A 62 2.37 -6.96 5.45
CA THR A 62 1.20 -7.33 6.26
C THR A 62 -0.09 -7.12 5.47
N GLN A 63 -0.25 -5.98 4.80
CA GLN A 63 -1.41 -5.69 3.96
C GLN A 63 -1.57 -6.69 2.81
N VAL A 64 -0.47 -7.05 2.13
CA VAL A 64 -0.49 -8.01 1.01
C VAL A 64 -0.92 -9.39 1.51
N LYS A 65 -0.32 -9.87 2.60
CA LYS A 65 -0.69 -11.16 3.22
C LYS A 65 -2.15 -11.18 3.66
N ALA A 66 -2.63 -10.12 4.31
CA ALA A 66 -4.02 -10.00 4.73
C ALA A 66 -4.99 -9.98 3.53
N ASN A 67 -4.61 -9.32 2.44
CA ASN A 67 -5.45 -9.25 1.24
C ASN A 67 -5.67 -10.63 0.61
N ILE A 68 -4.66 -11.50 0.58
CA ILE A 68 -4.79 -12.87 0.05
C ILE A 68 -5.89 -13.64 0.80
N ALA A 69 -5.88 -13.59 2.13
CA ALA A 69 -6.90 -14.24 2.95
C ALA A 69 -8.28 -13.56 2.79
N PHE A 70 -8.31 -12.24 2.63
CA PHE A 70 -9.53 -11.47 2.41
C PHE A 70 -10.25 -11.85 1.10
N GLN A 71 -9.53 -12.04 0.00
CA GLN A 71 -10.14 -12.40 -1.30
C GLN A 71 -10.96 -13.69 -1.25
N SER A 72 -10.52 -14.68 -0.49
CA SER A 72 -11.28 -15.93 -0.28
C SER A 72 -12.62 -15.67 0.42
N LYS A 73 -12.63 -14.79 1.44
CA LYS A 73 -13.84 -14.41 2.16
C LYS A 73 -14.81 -13.62 1.28
N VAL A 74 -14.31 -12.70 0.45
CA VAL A 74 -15.12 -11.97 -0.55
C VAL A 74 -15.78 -12.94 -1.52
N LYS A 75 -15.01 -13.88 -2.10
CA LYS A 75 -15.52 -14.88 -3.04
C LYS A 75 -16.64 -15.72 -2.40
N ASN A 76 -16.43 -16.18 -1.17
CA ASN A 76 -17.43 -16.95 -0.44
C ASN A 76 -18.69 -16.14 -0.16
N ALA A 77 -18.57 -14.94 0.42
CA ALA A 77 -19.73 -14.10 0.70
C ALA A 77 -20.53 -13.79 -0.58
N ARG A 78 -19.85 -13.41 -1.68
CA ARG A 78 -20.48 -13.16 -2.98
C ARG A 78 -21.25 -14.37 -3.49
N MET A 79 -20.61 -15.55 -3.47
CA MET A 79 -21.23 -16.79 -3.92
C MET A 79 -22.50 -17.13 -3.12
N TYR A 80 -22.42 -17.09 -1.79
CA TYR A 80 -23.56 -17.45 -0.93
C TYR A 80 -24.71 -16.44 -1.01
N ILE A 81 -24.41 -15.14 -1.08
CA ILE A 81 -25.43 -14.10 -1.23
C ILE A 81 -26.09 -14.22 -2.60
N SER A 82 -25.31 -14.34 -3.69
CA SER A 82 -25.84 -14.53 -5.04
C SER A 82 -26.73 -15.77 -5.13
N HIS A 83 -26.27 -16.90 -4.58
CA HIS A 83 -27.02 -18.16 -4.62
C HIS A 83 -28.33 -18.06 -3.83
N PHE A 84 -28.31 -17.42 -2.66
CA PHE A 84 -29.54 -17.20 -1.89
C PHE A 84 -30.57 -16.37 -2.67
N ILE A 85 -30.13 -15.29 -3.35
CA ILE A 85 -31.00 -14.44 -4.16
C ILE A 85 -31.61 -15.26 -5.32
N GLN A 86 -30.82 -16.08 -5.99
CA GLN A 86 -31.31 -16.95 -7.06
C GLN A 86 -32.36 -17.94 -6.57
N VAL A 87 -32.13 -18.57 -5.40
CA VAL A 87 -33.10 -19.51 -4.81
C VAL A 87 -34.38 -18.80 -4.38
N LEU A 88 -34.28 -17.61 -3.79
CA LEU A 88 -35.43 -16.77 -3.48
C LEU A 88 -36.26 -16.49 -4.74
N TYR A 89 -35.61 -16.07 -5.83
CA TYR A 89 -36.28 -15.84 -7.11
C TYR A 89 -36.94 -17.10 -7.66
N MET A 90 -36.26 -18.25 -7.62
CA MET A 90 -36.86 -19.53 -8.06
C MET A 90 -38.06 -19.93 -7.20
N SER A 91 -38.03 -19.71 -5.89
CA SER A 91 -39.19 -19.95 -5.02
C SER A 91 -40.35 -19.01 -5.32
N VAL A 92 -40.09 -17.77 -5.72
CA VAL A 92 -41.14 -16.86 -6.22
C VAL A 92 -41.71 -17.35 -7.55
N MET A 93 -40.86 -17.77 -8.49
CA MET A 93 -41.31 -18.32 -9.79
C MET A 93 -42.17 -19.59 -9.63
N ARG A 94 -41.87 -20.43 -8.63
CA ARG A 94 -42.67 -21.61 -8.28
C ARG A 94 -43.90 -21.29 -7.42
N SER A 95 -44.17 -20.02 -7.12
CA SER A 95 -45.27 -19.56 -6.26
C SER A 95 -45.20 -20.10 -4.81
N GLU A 96 -44.03 -20.54 -4.35
CA GLU A 96 -43.79 -20.93 -2.94
C GLU A 96 -43.67 -19.69 -2.03
N ILE A 97 -43.21 -18.57 -2.59
CA ILE A 97 -43.08 -17.28 -1.93
C ILE A 97 -43.80 -16.24 -2.79
N LYS A 98 -44.63 -15.40 -2.17
CA LYS A 98 -45.32 -14.30 -2.87
C LYS A 98 -44.32 -13.29 -3.43
N SER A 99 -44.54 -12.82 -4.65
CA SER A 99 -43.68 -11.82 -5.31
C SER A 99 -43.58 -10.50 -4.53
N GLU A 100 -44.65 -10.10 -3.85
CA GLU A 100 -44.70 -8.94 -2.95
C GLU A 100 -43.61 -8.99 -1.85
N HIS A 101 -43.24 -10.19 -1.39
CA HIS A 101 -42.20 -10.34 -0.36
C HIS A 101 -40.80 -9.94 -0.85
N LEU A 102 -40.57 -9.79 -2.16
CA LEU A 102 -39.30 -9.28 -2.68
C LEU A 102 -38.98 -7.87 -2.18
N GLU A 103 -40.00 -7.08 -1.82
CA GLU A 103 -39.83 -5.75 -1.21
C GLU A 103 -39.07 -5.82 0.12
N LEU A 104 -39.25 -6.89 0.91
CA LEU A 104 -38.57 -7.08 2.20
C LEU A 104 -37.04 -7.12 2.05
N TYR A 105 -36.56 -7.53 0.88
CA TYR A 105 -35.15 -7.65 0.52
C TYR A 105 -34.64 -6.44 -0.29
N GLY A 106 -35.54 -5.53 -0.68
CA GLY A 106 -35.23 -4.45 -1.62
C GLY A 106 -34.99 -4.94 -3.05
N LEU A 107 -35.65 -6.04 -3.46
CA LEU A 107 -35.54 -6.67 -4.78
C LEU A 107 -36.79 -6.47 -5.66
N GLN A 108 -37.70 -5.59 -5.26
CA GLN A 108 -38.86 -5.22 -6.08
C GLN A 108 -38.41 -4.57 -7.39
N GLY A 109 -39.03 -4.97 -8.51
CA GLY A 109 -38.68 -4.43 -9.83
C GLY A 109 -37.33 -4.89 -10.41
N SER A 110 -36.59 -5.78 -9.72
CA SER A 110 -35.32 -6.31 -10.20
C SER A 110 -35.45 -7.30 -11.38
N ASN A 111 -36.68 -7.63 -11.81
CA ASN A 111 -36.96 -8.57 -12.90
C ASN A 111 -36.23 -9.91 -12.77
N PHE A 112 -36.12 -10.43 -11.54
CA PHE A 112 -35.40 -11.67 -11.20
C PHE A 112 -33.92 -11.68 -11.59
N ILE A 113 -33.33 -10.50 -11.81
CA ILE A 113 -31.90 -10.34 -12.02
C ILE A 113 -31.22 -10.17 -10.66
N VAL A 114 -30.12 -10.92 -10.46
CA VAL A 114 -29.29 -10.77 -9.26
C VAL A 114 -28.63 -9.39 -9.33
N PRO A 115 -28.73 -8.56 -8.27
CA PRO A 115 -28.10 -7.26 -8.26
C PRO A 115 -26.58 -7.37 -8.32
N ASP A 116 -25.92 -6.27 -8.69
CA ASP A 116 -24.46 -6.24 -8.75
C ASP A 116 -23.84 -6.44 -7.34
N LEU A 117 -22.90 -7.38 -7.27
CA LEU A 117 -22.12 -7.75 -6.09
C LEU A 117 -20.61 -7.67 -6.37
N SER A 118 -20.21 -6.93 -7.41
CA SER A 118 -18.83 -6.83 -7.87
C SER A 118 -17.95 -6.12 -6.84
N SER A 119 -18.39 -4.96 -6.32
CA SER A 119 -17.68 -4.19 -5.30
C SER A 119 -17.92 -4.69 -3.88
N ASN A 120 -16.99 -4.39 -2.97
CA ASN A 120 -17.13 -4.73 -1.55
C ASN A 120 -18.28 -3.94 -0.89
N GLU A 121 -18.51 -2.70 -1.34
CA GLU A 121 -19.57 -1.81 -0.85
C GLU A 121 -20.94 -2.37 -1.20
N GLN A 122 -21.14 -2.79 -2.45
CA GLN A 122 -22.37 -3.43 -2.89
C GLN A 122 -22.57 -4.77 -2.18
N LEU A 123 -21.52 -5.58 -2.06
CA LEU A 123 -21.59 -6.87 -1.35
C LEU A 123 -21.99 -6.67 0.12
N LEU A 124 -21.47 -5.63 0.78
CA LEU A 124 -21.82 -5.25 2.14
C LEU A 124 -23.30 -4.83 2.23
N GLN A 125 -23.74 -3.95 1.33
CA GLN A 125 -25.10 -3.44 1.31
C GLN A 125 -26.12 -4.57 1.05
N TRP A 126 -25.90 -5.38 0.02
CA TRP A 126 -26.81 -6.47 -0.35
C TRP A 126 -26.79 -7.58 0.67
N GLY A 127 -25.62 -7.97 1.21
CA GLY A 127 -25.56 -8.95 2.29
C GLY A 127 -26.44 -8.55 3.47
N GLN A 128 -26.40 -7.29 3.89
CA GLN A 128 -27.26 -6.79 4.96
C GLN A 128 -28.75 -6.82 4.60
N LYS A 129 -29.11 -6.37 3.39
CA LYS A 129 -30.49 -6.38 2.89
C LYS A 129 -31.07 -7.79 2.85
N ILE A 130 -30.32 -8.76 2.33
CA ILE A 130 -30.77 -10.15 2.20
C ILE A 130 -31.01 -10.80 3.56
N ILE A 131 -30.07 -10.64 4.49
CA ILE A 131 -30.18 -11.18 5.85
C ILE A 131 -31.39 -10.57 6.58
N ASN A 132 -31.56 -9.25 6.49
CA ASN A 132 -32.67 -8.56 7.13
C ASN A 132 -34.02 -8.92 6.50
N GLY A 133 -34.07 -9.02 5.17
CA GLY A 133 -35.28 -9.39 4.44
C GLY A 133 -35.77 -10.78 4.80
N GLU A 134 -34.87 -11.77 4.81
CA GLU A 134 -35.24 -13.14 5.18
C GLU A 134 -35.67 -13.23 6.64
N ARG A 135 -34.98 -12.54 7.55
CA ARG A 135 -35.38 -12.47 8.96
C ARG A 135 -36.80 -11.90 9.11
N LYS A 136 -37.14 -10.84 8.37
CA LYS A 136 -38.49 -10.25 8.38
C LYS A 136 -39.53 -11.21 7.81
N ARG A 137 -39.24 -11.85 6.67
CA ARG A 137 -40.17 -12.79 6.03
C ARG A 137 -40.47 -13.99 6.95
N VAL A 138 -39.44 -14.55 7.59
CA VAL A 138 -39.62 -15.66 8.54
C VAL A 138 -40.40 -15.22 9.79
N ALA A 139 -40.13 -14.01 10.31
CA ALA A 139 -40.90 -13.46 11.43
C ALA A 139 -42.39 -13.23 11.09
N GLN A 140 -42.72 -13.01 9.82
CA GLN A 140 -44.08 -12.93 9.31
C GLN A 140 -44.72 -14.32 9.01
N GLY A 141 -44.10 -15.41 9.46
CA GLY A 141 -44.59 -16.77 9.27
C GLY A 141 -44.16 -17.45 7.97
N GLY A 142 -43.25 -16.85 7.20
CA GLY A 142 -42.70 -17.45 5.99
C GLY A 142 -41.78 -18.64 6.28
N VAL A 143 -41.90 -19.72 5.52
CA VAL A 143 -41.03 -20.91 5.64
C VAL A 143 -39.61 -20.55 5.19
N PRO A 144 -38.55 -20.75 6.00
CA PRO A 144 -37.17 -20.39 5.66
C PRO A 144 -36.65 -21.06 4.37
N ILE A 145 -35.74 -20.38 3.66
CA ILE A 145 -34.95 -21.03 2.60
C ILE A 145 -33.81 -21.83 3.22
N TYR A 146 -33.65 -23.09 2.82
CA TYR A 146 -32.71 -24.03 3.45
C TYR A 146 -31.38 -24.21 2.71
N ASN A 147 -31.31 -23.94 1.41
CA ASN A 147 -30.09 -24.16 0.62
C ASN A 147 -29.79 -22.98 -0.33
N PRO A 148 -28.84 -22.08 0.00
CA PRO A 148 -28.16 -22.02 1.28
C PRO A 148 -29.10 -21.49 2.38
N SER A 149 -28.93 -21.98 3.62
CA SER A 149 -29.68 -21.43 4.74
C SER A 149 -29.24 -20.00 5.05
N ILE A 150 -30.17 -19.17 5.55
CA ILE A 150 -29.83 -17.79 5.91
C ILE A 150 -28.77 -17.70 7.00
N ALA A 151 -28.70 -18.70 7.87
CA ALA A 151 -27.63 -18.83 8.87
C ALA A 151 -26.26 -18.97 8.19
N LYS A 152 -26.14 -19.82 7.16
CA LYS A 152 -24.89 -20.00 6.41
C LYS A 152 -24.50 -18.72 5.66
N VAL A 153 -25.46 -18.06 5.02
CA VAL A 153 -25.24 -16.76 4.35
C VAL A 153 -24.75 -15.71 5.35
N SER A 154 -25.37 -15.65 6.53
CA SER A 154 -25.01 -14.71 7.60
C SER A 154 -23.58 -14.93 8.09
N VAL A 155 -23.16 -16.17 8.31
CA VAL A 155 -21.77 -16.50 8.70
C VAL A 155 -20.78 -16.01 7.65
N MET A 156 -21.03 -16.29 6.36
CA MET A 156 -20.12 -15.89 5.28
C MET A 156 -20.06 -14.36 5.14
N TYR A 157 -21.20 -13.69 5.28
CA TYR A 157 -21.27 -12.23 5.29
C TYR A 157 -20.50 -11.60 6.45
N ILE A 158 -20.64 -12.12 7.67
CA ILE A 158 -19.92 -11.60 8.86
C ILE A 158 -18.41 -11.75 8.68
N LEU A 159 -17.94 -12.94 8.26
CA LEU A 159 -16.52 -13.18 8.01
C LEU A 159 -15.95 -12.22 6.96
N PHE A 160 -16.71 -11.96 5.89
CA PHE A 160 -16.35 -10.95 4.88
C PHE A 160 -16.30 -9.54 5.49
N LYS A 161 -17.36 -9.13 6.20
CA LYS A 161 -17.49 -7.77 6.76
C LYS A 161 -16.37 -7.44 7.73
N GLU A 162 -16.08 -8.32 8.69
CA GLU A 162 -14.98 -8.15 9.63
C GLU A 162 -13.64 -8.07 8.91
N SER A 163 -13.41 -8.96 7.93
CA SER A 163 -12.18 -8.94 7.15
C SER A 163 -12.05 -7.71 6.26
N TYR A 164 -13.16 -7.15 5.78
CA TYR A 164 -13.17 -5.92 5.00
C TYR A 164 -12.76 -4.72 5.86
N GLN A 165 -13.27 -4.63 7.10
CA GLN A 165 -12.84 -3.61 8.07
C GLN A 165 -11.34 -3.71 8.37
N THR A 166 -10.85 -4.92 8.63
CA THR A 166 -9.41 -5.16 8.85
C THR A 166 -8.59 -4.77 7.62
N GLN A 167 -9.06 -5.07 6.41
CA GLN A 167 -8.39 -4.67 5.17
C GLN A 167 -8.29 -3.14 5.03
N GLN A 168 -9.35 -2.41 5.34
CA GLN A 168 -9.34 -0.94 5.34
C GLN A 168 -8.34 -0.36 6.37
N ILE A 169 -8.24 -0.98 7.55
CA ILE A 169 -7.26 -0.58 8.57
C ILE A 169 -5.83 -0.77 8.03
N HIS A 170 -5.51 -1.92 7.45
CA HIS A 170 -4.19 -2.16 6.85
C HIS A 170 -3.87 -1.14 5.76
N GLN A 171 -4.80 -0.87 4.84
CA GLN A 171 -4.64 0.14 3.80
C GLN A 171 -4.34 1.53 4.37
N LYS A 172 -5.09 1.95 5.40
CA LYS A 172 -4.90 3.25 6.06
C LYS A 172 -3.53 3.35 6.74
N VAL A 173 -3.10 2.28 7.40
CA VAL A 173 -1.78 2.23 8.07
C VAL A 173 -0.65 2.29 7.04
N THR A 174 -0.71 1.52 5.96
CA THR A 174 0.30 1.53 4.89
C THR A 174 0.34 2.88 4.16
N ALA A 175 -0.81 3.49 3.90
CA ALA A 175 -0.87 4.82 3.28
C ALA A 175 -0.20 5.87 4.18
N ARG A 176 -0.42 5.79 5.49
CA ARG A 176 0.23 6.67 6.46
C ARG A 176 1.75 6.49 6.47
N THR A 177 2.24 5.26 6.57
CA THR A 177 3.69 5.00 6.60
C THR A 177 4.37 5.38 5.29
N LEU A 178 3.70 5.19 4.14
CA LEU A 178 4.19 5.68 2.86
C LEU A 178 4.28 7.21 2.83
N ASN A 179 3.29 7.91 3.39
CA ASN A 179 3.32 9.36 3.48
C ASN A 179 4.47 9.84 4.39
N ASP A 180 4.70 9.17 5.53
CA ASP A 180 5.82 9.47 6.43
C ASP A 180 7.17 9.36 5.68
N VAL A 181 7.37 8.29 4.88
CA VAL A 181 8.55 8.13 4.02
C VAL A 181 8.63 9.25 2.98
N SER A 182 7.53 9.54 2.29
CA SER A 182 7.48 10.56 1.23
C SER A 182 7.82 11.95 1.73
N GLN A 183 7.32 12.34 2.90
CA GLN A 183 7.63 13.62 3.53
C GLN A 183 9.09 13.71 3.95
N PHE A 184 9.70 12.60 4.35
CA PHE A 184 11.11 12.57 4.79
C PHE A 184 12.12 12.55 3.63
N ARG A 185 11.70 12.21 2.39
CA ARG A 185 12.58 12.21 1.22
C ARG A 185 13.28 13.55 0.99
N GLY A 186 12.57 14.66 1.20
CA GLY A 186 13.15 15.99 1.04
C GLY A 186 14.29 16.28 2.03
N GLU A 187 14.19 15.79 3.26
CA GLU A 187 15.24 15.91 4.28
C GLU A 187 16.46 15.05 3.91
N ALA A 188 16.25 13.82 3.44
CA ALA A 188 17.31 12.96 2.93
C ALA A 188 18.01 13.58 1.71
N ASP A 189 17.24 14.08 0.73
CA ASP A 189 17.75 14.71 -0.48
C ASP A 189 18.57 15.96 -0.17
N LYS A 190 18.15 16.76 0.81
CA LYS A 190 18.90 17.93 1.27
C LYS A 190 20.26 17.54 1.85
N VAL A 191 20.32 16.53 2.72
CA VAL A 191 21.60 16.12 3.31
C VAL A 191 22.53 15.48 2.28
N ILE A 192 21.99 14.69 1.35
CA ILE A 192 22.77 14.17 0.21
C ILE A 192 23.35 15.33 -0.61
N PHE A 193 22.54 16.35 -0.89
CA PHE A 193 22.98 17.53 -1.62
C PHE A 193 24.10 18.28 -0.87
N ASP A 194 23.94 18.51 0.43
CA ASP A 194 24.92 19.20 1.27
C ASP A 194 26.26 18.44 1.31
N ILE A 195 26.23 17.11 1.45
CA ILE A 195 27.42 16.26 1.36
C ILE A 195 28.11 16.45 0.01
N TRP A 196 27.35 16.38 -1.08
CA TRP A 196 27.93 16.46 -2.42
C TRP A 196 28.57 17.83 -2.69
N GLU A 197 27.97 18.92 -2.21
CA GLU A 197 28.56 20.27 -2.29
C GLU A 197 29.89 20.36 -1.53
N GLU A 198 29.94 19.85 -0.29
CA GLU A 198 31.17 19.87 0.52
C GLU A 198 32.30 19.06 -0.14
N VAL A 199 31.99 17.85 -0.61
CA VAL A 199 32.95 16.96 -1.29
C VAL A 199 33.50 17.60 -2.58
N GLU A 200 32.62 18.17 -3.42
CA GLU A 200 33.05 18.83 -4.65
C GLU A 200 33.90 20.07 -4.39
N LYS A 201 33.55 20.85 -3.36
CA LYS A 201 34.32 22.03 -2.95
C LYS A 201 35.71 21.64 -2.43
N PHE A 202 35.80 20.57 -1.62
CA PHE A 202 37.07 20.08 -1.09
C PHE A 202 38.03 19.64 -2.19
N ASN A 203 37.52 18.89 -3.18
CA ASN A 203 38.33 18.36 -4.30
C ASN A 203 38.47 19.34 -5.49
N ALA A 204 38.00 20.59 -5.38
CA ALA A 204 37.94 21.52 -6.50
C ALA A 204 39.30 21.83 -7.14
N GLY A 205 40.38 21.80 -6.36
CA GLY A 205 41.75 22.07 -6.82
C GLY A 205 42.44 20.90 -7.54
N LEU A 206 41.83 19.71 -7.59
CA LEU A 206 42.42 18.54 -8.23
C LEU A 206 42.16 18.50 -9.75
N PRO A 207 43.03 17.81 -10.52
CA PRO A 207 42.78 17.54 -11.94
C PRO A 207 41.43 16.85 -12.15
N VAL A 208 40.77 17.13 -13.27
CA VAL A 208 39.36 16.74 -13.52
C VAL A 208 39.11 15.24 -13.27
N ASN A 209 39.96 14.37 -13.79
CA ASN A 209 39.81 12.92 -13.66
C ASN A 209 40.00 12.44 -12.21
N GLU A 210 40.99 12.98 -11.50
CA GLU A 210 41.24 12.67 -10.09
C GLU A 210 40.10 13.17 -9.20
N ARG A 211 39.64 14.42 -9.43
CA ARG A 211 38.51 15.03 -8.73
C ARG A 211 37.25 14.17 -8.85
N LEU A 212 36.87 13.77 -10.06
CA LEU A 212 35.68 12.95 -10.28
C LEU A 212 35.79 11.58 -9.60
N ASN A 213 36.98 10.98 -9.60
CA ASN A 213 37.22 9.71 -8.92
C ASN A 213 37.09 9.85 -7.39
N LYS A 214 37.74 10.84 -6.77
CA LYS A 214 37.61 11.09 -5.33
C LYS A 214 36.17 11.42 -4.92
N ASN A 215 35.45 12.16 -5.73
CA ASN A 215 34.04 12.48 -5.46
C ASN A 215 33.15 11.22 -5.50
N ARG A 216 33.39 10.31 -6.45
CA ARG A 216 32.63 9.04 -6.55
C ARG A 216 32.80 8.16 -5.31
N GLU A 217 33.93 8.24 -4.62
CA GLU A 217 34.17 7.49 -3.37
C GLU A 217 33.21 7.91 -2.24
N TYR A 218 32.68 9.13 -2.28
CA TYR A 218 31.63 9.60 -1.37
C TYR A 218 30.20 9.33 -1.89
N GLY A 219 30.06 8.58 -2.97
CA GLY A 219 28.75 8.19 -3.53
C GLY A 219 28.16 9.19 -4.53
N LEU A 220 28.94 10.16 -5.03
CA LEU A 220 28.50 11.04 -6.12
C LEU A 220 28.39 10.25 -7.43
N VAL A 221 27.29 10.47 -8.16
CA VAL A 221 27.06 9.85 -9.47
C VAL A 221 26.94 10.94 -10.54
N TYR A 222 27.84 10.86 -11.51
CA TYR A 222 27.99 11.79 -12.62
C TYR A 222 27.41 11.21 -13.91
N TYR A 223 26.67 12.03 -14.65
CA TYR A 223 26.08 11.71 -15.94
C TYR A 223 26.64 12.63 -17.02
N TYR A 224 26.82 12.08 -18.21
CA TYR A 224 27.24 12.81 -19.41
C TYR A 224 26.05 12.95 -20.36
N ARG A 225 25.98 14.08 -21.07
CA ARG A 225 24.99 14.23 -22.14
C ARG A 225 25.40 13.37 -23.34
N LYS A 226 24.43 13.05 -24.18
CA LYS A 226 24.66 12.21 -25.37
C LYS A 226 25.71 12.88 -26.28
N GLY A 227 26.85 12.23 -26.46
CA GLY A 227 27.98 12.71 -27.28
C GLY A 227 29.15 13.34 -26.51
N GLU A 228 29.05 13.48 -25.18
CA GLU A 228 30.17 13.93 -24.34
C GLU A 228 30.92 12.73 -23.75
N THR A 229 32.22 12.63 -23.99
CA THR A 229 33.13 11.67 -23.32
C THR A 229 34.17 12.41 -22.48
N ILE A 230 34.70 11.71 -21.48
CA ILE A 230 35.81 12.17 -20.66
C ILE A 230 37.04 12.27 -21.57
N GLU A 231 37.55 13.48 -21.82
CA GLU A 231 38.95 13.68 -22.24
C GLU A 231 39.87 13.62 -21.02
#